data_AF-A0A923HU87-F1
#
_entry.id   AF-A0A923HU87-F1
#
_cell.length_a   1.000
_cell.length_b   1.000
_cell.length_c   1.000
_cell.angle_alpha   90.00
_cell.angle_beta   90.00
_cell.angle_gamma   90.00
#
_symmetry.space_group_name_H-M   'P 1'
#
loop_
_entity.id
_entity.type
_entity.pdbx_description
1 polymer ?
#
loop_
_entity_poly.entity_id
_entity_poly.type
_entity_poly.pdbx_seq_one_letter_code
_entity_poly.pdbx_strand_id
1 'polypeptide(L)'
;MNAAKKKHKHRNRILIGLLIILLLAVITLGFLWNRHLNKNSLVASFDTPQNQTVYLLGTLHESHFNKFLGYSMEDITSAIANIKPDSVLIEAREEIYNEYGVVDGPVDMTVVYSYCLDNDIKVGMLDWWMVDNDFKSNSTNEKRDDKIFENINLKLNALPPETTILVVCGSGHFHEQSERFIANGFVRKTLTNKSDIFVSEKDEFTYPESLEVVWEKRAFFYAYTLPQIIANDPNLNEDIKSQFTDGNHDNFYNSQMTYSQLFRGNKLYD
;
A
#
# COMPACT_ATOMS: atom_id res chain seq x y z
N MET A 1 32.85 26.73 48.83
CA MET A 1 31.56 26.44 48.14
C MET A 1 31.27 24.94 48.25
N ASN A 2 30.22 24.54 48.96
CA ASN A 2 29.96 23.14 49.37
C ASN A 2 29.91 22.15 48.18
N ALA A 3 30.66 21.04 48.27
CA ALA A 3 30.70 19.96 47.27
C ALA A 3 29.29 19.39 46.96
N ALA A 4 28.40 19.36 47.96
CA ALA A 4 26.99 18.97 47.80
C ALA A 4 26.21 19.90 46.86
N LYS A 5 26.41 21.22 46.93
CA LYS A 5 25.76 22.19 46.01
C LYS A 5 26.27 22.04 44.57
N LYS A 6 27.55 21.70 44.39
CA LYS A 6 28.15 21.45 43.06
C LYS A 6 27.60 20.15 42.44
N LYS A 7 27.46 19.08 43.22
CA LYS A 7 26.87 17.80 42.81
C LYS A 7 25.38 17.95 42.43
N HIS A 8 24.61 18.73 43.19
CA HIS A 8 23.21 19.03 42.88
C HIS A 8 23.05 19.86 41.59
N LYS A 9 23.89 20.89 41.38
CA LYS A 9 23.88 21.70 40.15
C LYS A 9 24.25 20.87 38.92
N HIS A 10 25.20 19.93 39.06
CA HIS A 10 25.58 19.03 37.97
C HIS A 10 24.46 18.02 37.63
N ARG A 11 23.83 17.41 38.64
CA ARG A 11 22.67 16.51 38.45
C ARG A 11 21.51 17.22 37.76
N ASN A 12 21.18 18.45 38.17
CA ASN A 12 20.11 19.22 37.54
C ASN A 12 20.41 19.56 36.07
N ARG A 13 21.67 19.87 35.73
CA ARG A 13 22.08 20.10 34.34
C ARG A 13 21.94 18.84 33.48
N ILE A 14 22.31 17.68 34.03
CA ILE A 14 22.14 16.39 33.34
C ILE A 14 20.65 16.11 33.10
N LEU A 15 19.80 16.29 34.12
CA LEU A 15 18.36 16.09 33.99
C LEU A 15 17.72 17.02 32.95
N ILE A 16 18.10 18.30 32.95
CA ILE A 16 17.65 19.27 31.93
C ILE A 16 18.12 18.84 30.54
N GLY A 17 19.37 18.41 30.39
CA GLY A 17 19.89 17.89 29.13
C GLY A 17 19.11 16.68 28.62
N LEU A 18 18.83 15.70 29.50
CA LEU A 18 18.01 14.53 29.16
C LEU A 18 16.57 14.90 28.77
N LEU A 19 15.95 15.86 29.47
CA LEU A 19 14.62 16.36 29.13
C LEU A 19 14.58 17.03 27.76
N ILE A 20 15.61 17.81 27.41
CA ILE A 20 15.71 18.44 26.09
C ILE A 20 15.85 17.37 25.00
N ILE A 21 16.71 16.36 25.21
CA ILE A 21 16.89 15.26 24.26
C ILE A 21 15.57 14.49 24.08
N LEU A 22 14.87 14.18 25.17
CA LEU A 22 13.57 13.51 25.13
C LEU A 22 12.53 14.34 24.37
N LEU A 23 12.47 15.65 24.64
CA LEU A 23 11.55 16.55 23.94
C LEU A 23 11.83 16.59 22.43
N LEU A 24 13.10 16.70 22.03
CA LEU A 24 13.49 16.65 20.62
C LEU A 24 13.13 15.32 19.96
N ALA A 25 13.32 14.20 20.68
CA ALA A 25 12.93 12.88 20.19
C ALA A 25 11.41 12.79 19.96
N VAL A 26 10.60 13.27 20.92
CA VAL A 26 9.13 13.29 20.79
C VAL A 26 8.67 14.16 19.62
N ILE A 27 9.24 15.35 19.45
CA ILE A 27 8.93 16.23 18.32
C ILE A 27 9.29 15.57 16.99
N THR A 28 10.47 14.95 16.91
CA THR A 28 10.94 14.27 15.70
C THR A 28 10.03 13.07 15.36
N LEU A 29 9.69 12.25 16.36
CA LEU A 29 8.78 11.12 16.19
C LEU A 29 7.38 11.58 15.76
N GLY A 30 6.85 12.65 16.38
CA GLY A 30 5.56 13.23 15.99
C GLY A 30 5.56 13.77 14.56
N PHE A 31 6.66 14.41 14.13
CA PHE A 31 6.83 14.86 12.76
C PHE A 31 6.88 13.70 11.77
N LEU A 32 7.69 12.68 12.04
CA LEU A 32 7.80 11.48 11.20
C LEU A 32 6.48 10.72 11.11
N TRP A 33 5.77 10.57 12.23
CA TRP A 33 4.44 9.98 12.28
C TRP A 33 3.47 10.74 11.38
N ASN A 34 3.39 12.07 11.56
CA ASN A 34 2.48 12.90 10.79
C ASN A 34 2.82 12.94 9.30
N ARG A 35 4.09 12.76 8.93
CA ARG A 35 4.52 12.77 7.53
C ARG A 35 4.34 11.43 6.84
N HIS A 36 4.62 10.32 7.51
CA HIS A 36 4.77 9.01 6.86
C HIS A 36 3.76 7.94 7.28
N LEU A 37 3.12 8.08 8.44
CA LEU A 37 2.21 7.05 8.98
C LEU A 37 0.76 7.55 9.13
N ASN A 38 0.57 8.86 9.13
CA ASN A 38 -0.77 9.46 9.18
C ASN A 38 -1.48 9.29 7.83
N LYS A 39 -2.64 8.63 7.81
CA LYS A 39 -3.47 8.48 6.59
C LYS A 39 -3.72 9.81 5.85
N ASN A 40 -3.84 10.93 6.57
CA ASN A 40 -4.02 12.25 5.97
C ASN A 40 -2.80 12.76 5.18
N SER A 41 -1.59 12.24 5.43
CA SER A 41 -0.41 12.57 4.64
C SER A 41 -0.26 11.67 3.40
N LEU A 42 -0.93 10.52 3.39
CA LEU A 42 -0.90 9.51 2.33
C LEU A 42 -2.08 9.64 1.35
N VAL A 43 -2.74 10.79 1.31
CA VAL A 43 -3.73 11.12 0.27
C VAL A 43 -3.42 12.45 -0.38
N ALA A 44 -3.47 12.48 -1.71
CA ALA A 44 -3.29 13.67 -2.54
C ALA A 44 -4.27 13.64 -3.72
N SER A 45 -4.56 14.80 -4.29
CA SER A 45 -5.41 14.95 -5.48
C SER A 45 -4.71 15.86 -6.48
N PHE A 46 -4.91 15.57 -7.76
CA PHE A 46 -4.26 16.24 -8.88
C PHE A 46 -5.24 16.39 -10.04
N ASP A 47 -5.19 17.52 -10.73
CA ASP A 47 -5.76 17.62 -12.08
C ASP A 47 -4.70 17.23 -13.10
N THR A 48 -5.08 16.37 -14.04
CA THR A 48 -4.27 16.00 -15.19
C THR A 48 -4.36 17.06 -16.30
N PRO A 49 -3.39 17.10 -17.23
CA PRO A 49 -3.52 17.88 -18.47
C PRO A 49 -4.74 17.51 -19.34
N GLN A 50 -5.29 16.31 -19.16
CA GLN A 50 -6.44 15.77 -19.90
C GLN A 50 -7.80 16.09 -19.25
N ASN A 51 -7.84 16.99 -18.25
CA ASN A 51 -9.05 17.37 -17.51
C ASN A 51 -9.70 16.21 -16.72
N GLN A 52 -8.89 15.28 -16.24
CA GLN A 52 -9.26 14.23 -15.28
C GLN A 52 -8.79 14.60 -13.87
N THR A 53 -9.48 14.11 -12.84
CA THR A 53 -9.05 14.24 -11.44
C THR A 53 -8.47 12.92 -10.96
N VAL A 54 -7.22 12.93 -10.49
CA VAL A 54 -6.54 11.75 -9.95
C VAL A 54 -6.32 11.93 -8.45
N TYR A 55 -6.88 11.02 -7.68
CA TYR A 55 -6.52 10.82 -6.28
C TYR A 55 -5.40 9.79 -6.20
N LEU A 56 -4.38 10.07 -5.40
CA LEU A 56 -3.30 9.14 -5.10
C LEU A 56 -3.38 8.80 -3.61
N LEU A 57 -3.44 7.51 -3.30
CA LEU A 57 -3.60 6.96 -1.96
C LEU A 57 -2.47 5.98 -1.66
N GLY A 58 -1.66 6.31 -0.66
CA GLY A 58 -0.57 5.50 -0.16
C GLY A 58 -1.04 4.50 0.90
N THR A 59 -0.61 3.25 0.82
CA THR A 59 -0.89 2.20 1.81
C THR A 59 0.36 1.78 2.59
N LEU A 60 0.15 1.16 3.75
CA LEU A 60 1.15 0.54 4.61
C LEU A 60 0.92 -0.98 4.54
N HIS A 61 1.58 -1.66 3.59
CA HIS A 61 1.40 -3.09 3.36
C HIS A 61 1.46 -3.90 4.65
N GLU A 62 0.57 -4.88 4.77
CA GLU A 62 0.36 -5.76 5.94
C GLU A 62 -0.07 -5.05 7.24
N SER A 63 0.19 -3.74 7.36
CA SER A 63 0.00 -2.97 8.59
C SER A 63 -1.44 -2.53 8.81
N HIS A 64 -2.26 -2.54 7.76
CA HIS A 64 -3.70 -2.18 7.81
C HIS A 64 -4.57 -3.16 8.59
N PHE A 65 -4.02 -4.31 8.93
CA PHE A 65 -4.65 -5.30 9.79
C PHE A 65 -4.41 -5.00 11.29
N ASN A 66 -3.60 -3.99 11.60
CA ASN A 66 -3.39 -3.50 12.95
C ASN A 66 -4.05 -2.12 13.16
N LYS A 67 -5.18 -2.10 13.88
CA LYS A 67 -5.92 -0.86 14.20
C LYS A 67 -5.10 0.17 14.99
N PHE A 68 -4.03 -0.23 15.68
CA PHE A 68 -3.22 0.68 16.50
C PHE A 68 -2.58 1.82 15.69
N LEU A 69 -2.35 1.62 14.39
CA LEU A 69 -1.75 2.64 13.53
C LEU A 69 -2.73 3.75 13.12
N GLY A 70 -4.03 3.58 13.38
CA GLY A 70 -5.06 4.55 12.99
C GLY A 70 -5.23 4.69 11.47
N TYR A 71 -4.75 3.71 10.71
CA TYR A 71 -4.91 3.58 9.26
C TYR A 71 -5.15 2.11 8.89
N SER A 72 -6.41 1.75 8.73
CA SER A 72 -6.93 0.39 8.60
C SER A 72 -7.49 0.08 7.19
N MET A 73 -7.94 -1.16 6.95
CA MET A 73 -8.66 -1.49 5.72
C MET A 73 -10.03 -0.81 5.64
N GLU A 74 -10.67 -0.53 6.78
CA GLU A 74 -11.88 0.29 6.84
C GLU A 74 -11.62 1.70 6.30
N ASP A 75 -10.48 2.30 6.66
CA ASP A 75 -10.12 3.62 6.16
C ASP A 75 -9.90 3.61 4.65
N ILE A 76 -9.23 2.59 4.11
CA ILE A 76 -8.98 2.46 2.67
C ILE A 76 -10.30 2.29 1.91
N THR A 77 -11.18 1.39 2.37
CA THR A 77 -12.47 1.16 1.71
C THR A 77 -13.41 2.36 1.85
N SER A 78 -13.37 3.07 2.98
CA SER A 78 -14.07 4.35 3.17
C SER A 78 -13.53 5.42 2.22
N ALA A 79 -12.22 5.47 1.99
CA ALA A 79 -11.63 6.39 1.01
C ALA A 79 -12.17 6.15 -0.40
N ILE A 80 -12.29 4.88 -0.82
CA ILE A 80 -12.89 4.54 -2.12
C ILE A 80 -14.37 4.97 -2.14
N ALA A 81 -15.13 4.66 -1.09
CA ALA A 81 -16.56 4.99 -0.98
C ALA A 81 -16.83 6.50 -1.02
N ASN A 82 -15.97 7.30 -0.39
CA ASN A 82 -16.13 8.75 -0.27
C ASN A 82 -15.59 9.50 -1.49
N ILE A 83 -14.51 9.02 -2.10
CA ILE A 83 -13.96 9.60 -3.34
C ILE A 83 -14.90 9.32 -4.53
N LYS A 84 -15.57 8.15 -4.54
CA LYS A 84 -16.45 7.69 -5.63
C LYS A 84 -15.75 7.72 -7.00
N PRO A 85 -14.59 7.05 -7.14
CA PRO A 85 -13.87 7.05 -8.40
C PRO A 85 -14.62 6.26 -9.48
N ASP A 86 -14.49 6.68 -10.74
CA ASP A 86 -14.97 5.92 -11.91
C ASP A 86 -14.10 4.68 -12.17
N SER A 87 -12.84 4.73 -11.73
CA SER A 87 -11.85 3.66 -11.88
C SER A 87 -10.81 3.72 -10.77
N VAL A 88 -10.37 2.55 -10.32
CA VAL A 88 -9.29 2.38 -9.34
C VAL A 88 -8.10 1.69 -10.00
N LEU A 89 -6.91 2.25 -9.85
CA LEU A 89 -5.66 1.63 -10.29
C LEU A 89 -4.91 1.10 -9.07
N ILE A 90 -4.56 -0.19 -9.06
CA ILE A 90 -3.96 -0.86 -7.90
C ILE A 90 -2.57 -1.44 -8.20
N GLU A 91 -1.72 -1.47 -7.18
CA GLU A 91 -0.38 -2.08 -7.21
C GLU A 91 -0.44 -3.61 -7.34
N ALA A 92 -0.76 -4.08 -8.55
CA ALA A 92 -0.64 -5.47 -8.99
C ALA A 92 -0.20 -5.49 -10.47
N ARG A 93 0.28 -6.63 -10.96
CA ARG A 93 0.81 -6.75 -12.34
C ARG A 93 -0.30 -7.09 -13.33
N GLU A 94 -0.37 -6.35 -14.43
CA GLU A 94 -1.42 -6.51 -15.43
C GLU A 94 -1.30 -7.82 -16.21
N GLU A 95 -0.08 -8.23 -16.54
CA GLU A 95 0.21 -9.48 -17.23
C GLU A 95 -0.21 -10.69 -16.39
N ILE A 96 0.02 -10.66 -15.07
CA ILE A 96 -0.36 -11.75 -14.17
C ILE A 96 -1.87 -11.82 -14.02
N TYR A 97 -2.53 -10.67 -13.89
CA TYR A 97 -3.98 -10.62 -13.86
C TYR A 97 -4.60 -11.15 -15.16
N ASN A 98 -4.09 -10.75 -16.32
CA ASN A 98 -4.62 -11.19 -17.61
C ASN A 98 -4.42 -12.69 -17.87
N GLU A 99 -3.27 -13.24 -17.46
CA GLU A 99 -2.93 -14.64 -17.72
C GLU A 99 -3.55 -15.60 -16.68
N TYR A 100 -3.54 -15.23 -15.40
CA TYR A 100 -3.93 -16.11 -14.30
C TYR A 100 -5.22 -15.67 -13.58
N GLY A 101 -5.73 -14.46 -13.85
CA GLY A 101 -6.86 -13.90 -13.12
C GLY A 101 -6.54 -13.62 -11.64
N VAL A 102 -5.27 -13.30 -11.33
CA VAL A 102 -4.75 -13.14 -9.97
C VAL A 102 -4.34 -11.70 -9.73
N VAL A 103 -4.74 -11.16 -8.57
CA VAL A 103 -4.20 -9.90 -8.03
C VAL A 103 -2.98 -10.25 -7.19
N ASP A 104 -1.81 -10.14 -7.78
CA ASP A 104 -0.52 -10.51 -7.19
C ASP A 104 0.20 -9.32 -6.54
N GLY A 105 -0.57 -8.33 -6.12
CA GLY A 105 -0.08 -7.21 -5.35
C GLY A 105 0.17 -7.55 -3.87
N PRO A 106 0.60 -6.54 -3.11
CA PRO A 106 0.52 -6.56 -1.65
C PRO A 106 -0.87 -6.93 -1.15
N VAL A 107 -0.94 -7.48 0.07
CA VAL A 107 -2.16 -8.07 0.65
C VAL A 107 -3.35 -7.11 0.66
N ASP A 108 -3.12 -5.82 0.90
CA ASP A 108 -4.13 -4.77 0.90
C ASP A 108 -4.79 -4.57 -0.49
N MET A 109 -4.06 -4.82 -1.58
CA MET A 109 -4.59 -4.70 -2.94
C MET A 109 -5.67 -5.74 -3.24
N THR A 110 -5.62 -6.93 -2.61
CA THR A 110 -6.70 -7.92 -2.75
C THR A 110 -8.00 -7.45 -2.13
N VAL A 111 -7.92 -6.74 -1.00
CA VAL A 111 -9.10 -6.19 -0.32
C VAL A 111 -9.65 -5.01 -1.13
N VAL A 112 -8.79 -4.13 -1.63
CA VAL A 112 -9.19 -3.03 -2.53
C VAL A 112 -9.87 -3.56 -3.79
N TYR A 113 -9.26 -4.54 -4.47
CA TYR A 113 -9.82 -5.16 -5.65
C TYR A 113 -11.19 -5.78 -5.37
N SER A 114 -11.31 -6.53 -4.27
CA SER A 114 -12.56 -7.17 -3.87
C SER A 114 -13.65 -6.16 -3.56
N TYR A 115 -13.31 -5.09 -2.84
CA TYR A 115 -14.24 -3.99 -2.58
C TYR A 115 -14.74 -3.36 -3.88
N CYS A 116 -13.84 -3.10 -4.84
CA CYS A 116 -14.21 -2.55 -6.13
C CYS A 116 -15.11 -3.50 -6.93
N LEU A 117 -14.80 -4.80 -6.93
CA LEU A 117 -15.60 -5.83 -7.60
C LEU A 117 -17.03 -5.88 -7.05
N ASP A 118 -17.19 -5.89 -5.72
CA ASP A 118 -18.49 -5.95 -5.05
C ASP A 118 -19.32 -4.67 -5.23
N ASN A 119 -18.70 -3.56 -5.66
CA ASN A 119 -19.34 -2.26 -5.84
C ASN A 119 -19.33 -1.79 -7.31
N ASP A 120 -19.09 -2.69 -8.27
CA ASP A 120 -19.08 -2.41 -9.72
C ASP A 120 -18.11 -1.29 -10.15
N ILE A 121 -17.00 -1.11 -9.43
CA ILE A 121 -15.95 -0.13 -9.74
C ILE A 121 -14.90 -0.79 -10.63
N LYS A 122 -14.55 -0.13 -11.74
CA LYS A 122 -13.52 -0.63 -12.67
C LYS A 122 -12.16 -0.64 -11.99
N VAL A 123 -11.38 -1.71 -12.21
CA VAL A 123 -10.03 -1.83 -11.66
C VAL A 123 -8.99 -2.03 -12.76
N GLY A 124 -7.89 -1.30 -12.67
CA GLY A 124 -6.70 -1.49 -13.51
C GLY A 124 -5.46 -1.81 -12.67
N MET A 125 -4.52 -2.54 -13.25
CA MET A 125 -3.28 -3.00 -12.59
C MET A 125 -2.10 -2.12 -13.02
N LEU A 126 -1.30 -1.57 -12.11
CA LEU A 126 -0.22 -0.62 -12.44
C LEU A 126 1.20 -1.07 -12.14
N ASP A 127 1.39 -2.19 -11.45
CA ASP A 127 2.70 -2.57 -10.94
C ASP A 127 3.60 -3.15 -12.03
N TRP A 128 4.91 -3.13 -11.76
CA TRP A 128 5.93 -3.74 -12.59
C TRP A 128 7.06 -4.27 -11.73
N TRP A 129 7.31 -5.57 -11.81
CA TRP A 129 8.53 -6.19 -11.33
C TRP A 129 8.71 -7.55 -11.99
N MET A 130 9.96 -8.00 -12.07
CA MET A 130 10.32 -9.29 -12.64
C MET A 130 11.25 -10.03 -11.68
N VAL A 131 11.17 -11.36 -11.71
CA VAL A 131 12.20 -12.20 -11.10
C VAL A 131 13.30 -12.38 -12.14
N ASP A 132 14.49 -11.87 -11.83
CA ASP A 132 15.71 -12.06 -12.60
C ASP A 132 16.85 -12.55 -11.68
N ASN A 133 18.05 -12.71 -12.22
CA ASN A 133 19.22 -13.18 -11.45
C ASN A 133 19.69 -12.20 -10.36
N ASP A 134 19.20 -10.96 -10.37
CA ASP A 134 19.51 -9.91 -9.40
C ASP A 134 18.31 -9.60 -8.48
N PHE A 135 17.26 -10.43 -8.51
CA PHE A 135 16.01 -10.20 -7.81
C PHE A 135 16.23 -9.99 -6.31
N LYS A 136 15.60 -8.94 -5.78
CA LYS A 136 15.53 -8.64 -4.35
C LYS A 136 14.08 -8.40 -3.95
N SER A 137 13.59 -9.27 -3.08
CA SER A 137 12.26 -9.15 -2.50
C SER A 137 12.06 -7.77 -1.86
N ASN A 138 10.84 -7.23 -2.00
CA ASN A 138 10.39 -5.98 -1.36
C ASN A 138 11.26 -4.75 -1.66
N SER A 139 11.89 -4.70 -2.84
CA SER A 139 12.65 -3.52 -3.26
C SER A 139 11.78 -2.58 -4.11
N THR A 140 11.78 -1.29 -3.74
CA THR A 140 11.41 -0.22 -4.65
C THR A 140 12.68 0.33 -5.29
N ASN A 141 12.60 0.66 -6.58
CA ASN A 141 13.70 1.29 -7.29
C ASN A 141 13.13 2.22 -8.38
N GLU A 142 13.97 3.16 -8.82
CA GLU A 142 13.59 4.19 -9.80
C GLU A 142 13.00 3.59 -11.08
N LYS A 143 13.55 2.47 -11.56
CA LYS A 143 13.06 1.77 -12.76
C LYS A 143 11.64 1.22 -12.56
N ARG A 144 11.33 0.65 -11.39
CA ARG A 144 9.97 0.17 -11.06
C ARG A 144 9.00 1.35 -10.97
N ASP A 145 9.40 2.43 -10.32
CA ASP A 145 8.58 3.64 -10.23
C ASP A 145 8.33 4.31 -11.59
N ASP A 146 9.32 4.30 -12.49
CA ASP A 146 9.14 4.78 -13.87
C ASP A 146 8.15 3.91 -14.65
N LYS A 147 8.21 2.58 -14.50
CA LYS A 147 7.27 1.67 -15.13
C LYS A 147 5.86 1.80 -14.56
N ILE A 148 5.72 1.95 -13.26
CA ILE A 148 4.43 2.28 -12.63
C ILE A 148 3.86 3.57 -13.22
N PHE A 149 4.68 4.61 -13.36
CA PHE A 149 4.25 5.88 -13.94
C PHE A 149 3.82 5.76 -15.41
N GLU A 150 4.59 5.03 -16.22
CA GLU A 150 4.24 4.69 -17.61
C GLU A 150 2.87 3.99 -17.66
N ASN A 151 2.64 2.99 -16.82
CA ASN A 151 1.38 2.24 -16.75
C ASN A 151 0.21 3.14 -16.35
N ILE A 152 0.39 4.01 -15.35
CA ILE A 152 -0.63 5.00 -14.95
C ILE A 152 -0.98 5.90 -16.16
N ASN A 153 0.02 6.48 -16.82
CA ASN A 153 -0.22 7.37 -17.97
C ASN A 153 -0.93 6.66 -19.13
N LEU A 154 -0.54 5.42 -19.44
CA LEU A 154 -1.20 4.62 -20.48
C LEU A 154 -2.70 4.46 -20.17
N LYS A 155 -3.05 4.18 -18.90
CA LYS A 155 -4.45 4.03 -18.48
C LYS A 155 -5.19 5.37 -18.47
N LEU A 156 -4.58 6.43 -17.97
CA LEU A 156 -5.20 7.78 -17.99
C LEU A 156 -5.52 8.23 -19.42
N ASN A 157 -4.59 8.02 -20.36
CA ASN A 157 -4.78 8.36 -21.77
C ASN A 157 -5.88 7.53 -22.47
N ALA A 158 -6.21 6.35 -21.95
CA ALA A 158 -7.29 5.51 -22.47
C ALA A 158 -8.66 5.87 -21.89
N LEU A 159 -8.71 6.66 -20.82
CA LEU A 159 -9.93 7.09 -20.14
C LEU A 159 -10.42 8.44 -20.70
N PRO A 160 -11.74 8.68 -20.71
CA PRO A 160 -12.27 9.97 -21.15
C PRO A 160 -11.86 11.12 -20.22
N PRO A 161 -11.95 12.38 -20.69
CA PRO A 161 -11.87 13.56 -19.82
C PRO A 161 -12.96 13.52 -18.74
N GLU A 162 -12.80 14.33 -17.70
CA GLU A 162 -13.75 14.50 -16.59
C GLU A 162 -14.00 13.24 -15.75
N THR A 163 -13.15 12.22 -15.89
CA THR A 163 -13.16 11.05 -15.00
C THR A 163 -12.43 11.33 -13.70
N THR A 164 -12.93 10.73 -12.62
CA THR A 164 -12.24 10.64 -11.32
C THR A 164 -11.57 9.28 -11.21
N ILE A 165 -10.25 9.26 -11.02
CA ILE A 165 -9.46 8.05 -10.86
C ILE A 165 -8.86 8.02 -9.46
N LEU A 166 -8.86 6.86 -8.82
CA LEU A 166 -8.11 6.63 -7.59
C LEU A 166 -6.95 5.68 -7.86
N VAL A 167 -5.73 6.11 -7.61
CA VAL A 167 -4.51 5.29 -7.65
C VAL A 167 -4.18 4.85 -6.24
N VAL A 168 -4.09 3.54 -5.99
CA VAL A 168 -3.76 2.94 -4.70
C VAL A 168 -2.45 2.17 -4.83
N CYS A 169 -1.45 2.57 -4.04
CA CYS A 169 -0.12 1.95 -4.05
C CYS A 169 0.53 2.07 -2.67
N GLY A 170 1.63 1.36 -2.42
CA GLY A 170 2.43 1.51 -1.22
C GLY A 170 2.91 2.94 -0.97
N SER A 171 3.15 3.30 0.29
CA SER A 171 3.57 4.65 0.70
C SER A 171 4.90 5.10 0.07
N GLY A 172 5.79 4.16 -0.27
CA GLY A 172 7.00 4.45 -1.04
C GLY A 172 6.66 4.98 -2.43
N HIS A 173 5.87 4.21 -3.19
CA HIS A 173 5.37 4.60 -4.51
C HIS A 173 4.53 5.89 -4.45
N PHE A 174 3.73 6.10 -3.40
CA PHE A 174 2.96 7.34 -3.24
C PHE A 174 3.83 8.60 -3.35
N HIS A 175 4.99 8.61 -2.69
CA HIS A 175 5.89 9.76 -2.73
C HIS A 175 6.53 9.93 -4.11
N GLU A 176 7.06 8.84 -4.67
CA GLU A 176 7.71 8.80 -5.98
C GLU A 176 6.77 9.20 -7.13
N GLN A 177 5.54 8.70 -7.11
CA GLN A 177 4.52 9.01 -8.11
C GLN A 177 3.98 10.44 -7.94
N SER A 178 3.83 10.93 -6.70
CA SER A 178 3.44 12.33 -6.47
C SER A 178 4.44 13.31 -7.07
N GLU A 179 5.74 13.02 -7.02
CA GLU A 179 6.77 13.87 -7.63
C GLU A 179 6.73 13.78 -9.16
N ARG A 180 6.60 12.56 -9.71
CA ARG A 180 6.45 12.33 -11.16
C ARG A 180 5.21 13.02 -11.74
N PHE A 181 4.09 13.01 -11.03
CA PHE A 181 2.88 13.72 -11.44
C PHE A 181 3.16 15.21 -11.64
N ILE A 182 3.76 15.86 -10.64
CA ILE A 182 4.10 17.30 -10.71
C ILE A 182 5.08 17.57 -11.85
N ALA A 183 6.12 16.74 -12.00
CA ALA A 183 7.11 16.87 -13.06
C ALA A 183 6.51 16.73 -14.47
N ASN A 184 5.38 16.03 -14.60
CA ASN A 184 4.69 15.78 -15.87
C ASN A 184 3.42 16.64 -16.05
N GLY A 185 3.36 17.79 -15.38
CA GLY A 185 2.34 18.81 -15.63
C GLY A 185 1.01 18.60 -14.92
N PHE A 186 0.92 17.65 -13.98
CA PHE A 186 -0.25 17.52 -13.13
C PHE A 186 -0.28 18.67 -12.12
N VAL A 187 -1.47 19.22 -11.89
CA VAL A 187 -1.66 20.33 -10.96
C VAL A 187 -2.20 19.79 -9.64
N ARG A 188 -1.36 19.77 -8.61
CA ARG A 188 -1.76 19.33 -7.26
C ARG A 188 -2.86 20.21 -6.69
N LYS A 189 -3.93 19.59 -6.21
CA LYS A 189 -5.05 20.25 -5.53
C LYS A 189 -4.86 20.22 -4.02
N THR A 190 -5.37 21.27 -3.38
CA THR A 190 -5.54 21.29 -1.93
C THR A 190 -6.81 20.55 -1.57
N LEU A 191 -6.68 19.44 -0.83
CA LEU A 191 -7.80 18.76 -0.21
C LEU A 191 -8.12 19.43 1.13
N THR A 192 -9.26 20.11 1.21
CA THR A 192 -9.83 20.58 2.47
C THR A 192 -10.44 19.39 3.20
N ASN A 193 -10.16 19.24 4.50
CA ASN A 193 -10.69 18.16 5.35
C ASN A 193 -10.38 16.73 4.86
N LYS A 194 -9.08 16.41 4.67
CA LYS A 194 -8.64 15.06 4.27
C LYS A 194 -9.16 13.93 5.16
N SER A 195 -9.44 14.22 6.44
CA SER A 195 -10.01 13.27 7.38
C SER A 195 -11.34 12.70 6.89
N ASP A 196 -12.14 13.52 6.21
CA ASP A 196 -13.51 13.18 5.82
C ASP A 196 -13.51 12.09 4.74
N ILE A 197 -12.42 11.97 3.97
CA ILE A 197 -12.21 10.87 3.01
C ILE A 197 -12.21 9.52 3.73
N PHE A 198 -11.73 9.45 4.97
CA PHE A 198 -11.56 8.20 5.71
C PHE A 198 -12.71 7.92 6.69
N VAL A 199 -13.78 8.72 6.68
CA VAL A 199 -14.92 8.51 7.58
C VAL A 199 -15.78 7.38 7.03
N SER A 200 -15.98 6.34 7.85
CA SER A 200 -16.93 5.26 7.56
C SER A 200 -18.36 5.75 7.78
N GLU A 201 -19.25 5.49 6.83
CA GLU A 201 -20.69 5.72 6.97
C GLU A 201 -21.39 4.55 7.70
N LYS A 202 -20.68 3.43 7.92
CA LYS A 202 -21.23 2.23 8.54
C LYS A 202 -20.92 2.19 10.03
N ASP A 203 -21.87 1.69 10.80
CA ASP A 203 -21.67 1.43 12.23
C ASP A 203 -20.68 0.26 12.49
N GLU A 204 -20.61 -0.69 11.55
CA GLU A 204 -19.72 -1.84 11.62
C GLU A 204 -19.01 -2.08 10.27
N PHE A 205 -17.69 -2.13 10.31
CA PHE A 205 -16.87 -2.52 9.17
C PHE A 205 -17.11 -3.98 8.81
N THR A 206 -17.17 -4.29 7.51
CA THR A 206 -17.24 -5.65 6.99
C THR A 206 -16.27 -5.78 5.82
N TYR A 207 -15.57 -6.90 5.74
CA TYR A 207 -14.74 -7.21 4.58
C TYR A 207 -15.60 -7.46 3.33
N PRO A 208 -15.08 -7.17 2.12
CA PRO A 208 -15.77 -7.48 0.86
C PRO A 208 -16.15 -8.97 0.76
N GLU A 209 -17.32 -9.24 0.20
CA GLU A 209 -17.87 -10.60 0.01
C GLU A 209 -16.98 -11.43 -0.92
N SER A 210 -16.44 -10.83 -1.98
CA SER A 210 -15.58 -11.55 -2.93
C SER A 210 -14.16 -11.84 -2.40
N LEU A 211 -13.79 -11.30 -1.24
CA LEU A 211 -12.40 -11.33 -0.76
C LEU A 211 -11.85 -12.74 -0.59
N GLU A 212 -12.66 -13.68 -0.09
CA GLU A 212 -12.23 -15.06 0.10
C GLU A 212 -11.77 -15.70 -1.23
N VAL A 213 -12.56 -15.54 -2.29
CA VAL A 213 -12.25 -16.12 -3.61
C VAL A 213 -11.01 -15.47 -4.21
N VAL A 214 -10.89 -14.15 -4.09
CA VAL A 214 -9.72 -13.41 -4.59
C VAL A 214 -8.46 -13.81 -3.81
N TRP A 215 -8.57 -13.94 -2.49
CA TRP A 215 -7.48 -14.32 -1.61
C TRP A 215 -7.00 -15.75 -1.84
N GLU A 216 -7.93 -16.71 -2.00
CA GLU A 216 -7.60 -18.11 -2.28
C GLU A 216 -6.83 -18.24 -3.59
N LYS A 217 -7.28 -17.56 -4.66
CA LYS A 217 -6.56 -17.53 -5.94
C LYS A 217 -5.14 -16.97 -5.79
N ARG A 218 -4.98 -15.87 -5.05
CA ARG A 218 -3.66 -15.29 -4.77
C ARG A 218 -2.78 -16.26 -3.98
N ALA A 219 -3.32 -16.87 -2.92
CA ALA A 219 -2.60 -17.82 -2.10
C ALA A 219 -2.13 -19.04 -2.90
N PHE A 220 -3.01 -19.59 -3.74
CA PHE A 220 -2.68 -20.70 -4.63
C PHE A 220 -1.59 -20.31 -5.63
N PHE A 221 -1.70 -19.12 -6.22
CA PHE A 221 -0.72 -18.62 -7.18
C PHE A 221 0.69 -18.56 -6.56
N TYR A 222 0.83 -17.96 -5.38
CA TYR A 222 2.13 -17.88 -4.72
C TYR A 222 2.64 -19.22 -4.18
N ALA A 223 1.74 -20.12 -3.76
CA ALA A 223 2.12 -21.43 -3.26
C ALA A 223 2.58 -22.38 -4.36
N TYR A 224 1.94 -22.35 -5.53
CA TYR A 224 2.09 -23.42 -6.52
C TYR A 224 2.40 -22.92 -7.92
N THR A 225 1.71 -21.88 -8.39
CA THR A 225 1.85 -21.41 -9.77
C THR A 225 3.16 -20.66 -9.98
N LEU A 226 3.43 -19.64 -9.16
CA LEU A 226 4.66 -18.83 -9.28
C LEU A 226 5.92 -19.68 -9.10
N PRO A 227 6.04 -20.58 -8.09
CA PRO A 227 7.18 -21.49 -7.99
C PRO A 227 7.39 -22.33 -9.24
N GLN A 228 6.33 -22.82 -9.89
CA GLN A 228 6.44 -23.58 -11.13
C GLN A 228 6.89 -22.71 -12.31
N ILE A 229 6.40 -21.48 -12.43
CA ILE A 229 6.86 -20.52 -13.45
C ILE A 229 8.36 -20.28 -13.30
N ILE A 230 8.80 -19.99 -12.07
CA ILE A 230 10.21 -19.70 -11.76
C ILE A 230 11.10 -20.94 -11.97
N ALA A 231 10.66 -22.13 -11.54
CA ALA A 231 11.41 -23.37 -11.73
C ALA A 231 11.71 -23.68 -13.20
N ASN A 232 10.76 -23.33 -14.08
CA ASN A 232 10.83 -23.60 -15.51
C ASN A 232 11.50 -22.49 -16.34
N ASP A 233 11.89 -21.36 -15.73
CA ASP A 233 12.57 -20.29 -16.47
C ASP A 233 14.05 -20.67 -16.76
N PRO A 234 14.44 -20.83 -18.03
CA PRO A 234 15.80 -21.21 -18.39
C PRO A 234 16.83 -20.09 -18.16
N ASN A 235 16.40 -18.85 -17.93
CA ASN A 235 17.27 -17.70 -17.74
C ASN A 235 17.64 -17.45 -16.27
N LEU A 236 16.96 -18.12 -15.33
CA LEU A 236 17.22 -18.00 -13.91
C LEU A 236 18.26 -19.03 -13.45
N ASN A 237 19.16 -18.60 -12.57
CA ASN A 237 20.10 -19.47 -11.89
C ASN A 237 19.37 -20.26 -10.77
N GLU A 238 20.01 -21.35 -10.32
CA GLU A 238 19.43 -22.23 -9.31
C GLU A 238 19.29 -21.55 -7.93
N ASP A 239 20.11 -20.55 -7.63
CA ASP A 239 20.03 -19.78 -6.38
C ASP A 239 18.76 -18.92 -6.31
N ILE A 240 18.31 -18.36 -7.44
CA ILE A 240 17.02 -17.66 -7.52
C ILE A 240 15.88 -18.66 -7.52
N LYS A 241 15.97 -19.75 -8.29
CA LYS A 241 14.90 -20.76 -8.33
C LYS A 241 14.60 -21.34 -6.95
N SER A 242 15.63 -21.75 -6.21
CA SER A 242 15.52 -22.32 -4.87
C SER A 242 14.79 -21.41 -3.88
N GLN A 243 14.94 -20.09 -3.99
CA GLN A 243 14.21 -19.12 -3.14
C GLN A 243 12.68 -19.23 -3.29
N PHE A 244 12.20 -19.68 -4.44
CA PHE A 244 10.78 -19.86 -4.71
C PHE A 244 10.35 -21.33 -4.63
N THR A 245 11.25 -22.30 -4.86
CA THR A 245 10.87 -23.72 -4.96
C THR A 245 11.06 -24.53 -3.68
N ASP A 246 12.03 -24.17 -2.82
CA ASP A 246 12.48 -25.03 -1.72
C ASP A 246 11.62 -24.92 -0.44
N GLY A 247 10.62 -24.03 -0.47
CA GLY A 247 9.69 -23.80 0.64
C GLY A 247 8.63 -24.90 0.81
N ASN A 248 8.00 -24.92 1.98
CA ASN A 248 6.82 -25.76 2.21
C ASN A 248 5.56 -25.03 1.70
N HIS A 249 5.26 -25.24 0.42
CA HIS A 249 4.14 -24.62 -0.30
C HIS A 249 2.79 -24.93 0.30
N ASP A 250 2.56 -26.19 0.73
CA ASP A 250 1.32 -26.58 1.39
C ASP A 250 1.13 -25.87 2.72
N ASN A 251 2.20 -25.74 3.52
CA ASN A 251 2.14 -25.00 4.77
C ASN A 251 1.88 -23.51 4.54
N PHE A 252 2.53 -22.90 3.54
CA PHE A 252 2.24 -21.52 3.15
C PHE A 252 0.76 -21.37 2.76
N TYR A 253 0.27 -22.19 1.82
CA TYR A 253 -1.13 -22.15 1.37
C TYR A 253 -2.12 -22.31 2.54
N ASN A 254 -1.92 -23.33 3.39
CA ASN A 254 -2.78 -23.58 4.55
C ASN A 254 -2.75 -22.42 5.56
N SER A 255 -1.58 -21.78 5.76
CA SER A 255 -1.51 -20.57 6.58
C SER A 255 -2.33 -19.42 5.99
N GLN A 256 -2.29 -19.24 4.67
CA GLN A 256 -3.09 -18.22 3.98
C GLN A 256 -4.59 -18.50 4.07
N MET A 257 -5.01 -19.77 4.11
CA MET A 257 -6.42 -20.14 4.28
C MET A 257 -6.97 -19.79 5.66
N THR A 258 -6.10 -19.66 6.67
CA THR A 258 -6.51 -19.14 7.98
C THR A 258 -6.98 -17.69 7.87
N TYR A 259 -6.30 -16.86 7.07
CA TYR A 259 -6.74 -15.47 6.80
C TYR A 259 -8.10 -15.43 6.09
N SER A 260 -8.34 -16.34 5.13
CA SER A 260 -9.66 -16.46 4.49
C SER A 260 -10.79 -16.68 5.51
N GLN A 261 -10.58 -17.57 6.48
CA GLN A 261 -11.54 -17.81 7.56
C GLN A 261 -11.74 -16.58 8.46
N LEU A 262 -10.67 -15.84 8.74
CA LEU A 262 -10.73 -14.59 9.52
C LEU A 262 -11.50 -13.49 8.78
N PHE A 263 -11.31 -13.36 7.45
CA PHE A 263 -12.08 -12.42 6.64
C PHE A 263 -13.58 -12.74 6.68
N ARG A 264 -13.96 -14.01 6.47
CA ARG A 264 -15.36 -14.47 6.53
C ARG A 264 -16.02 -14.15 7.88
N GLY A 265 -15.27 -14.30 8.96
CA GLY A 265 -15.75 -14.00 10.30
C GLY A 265 -15.70 -12.52 10.69
N ASN A 266 -15.14 -11.65 9.85
CA ASN A 266 -14.80 -10.26 10.18
C ASN A 266 -13.89 -10.13 11.41
N LYS A 267 -13.04 -11.13 11.66
CA LYS A 267 -12.27 -11.29 12.92
C LYS A 267 -10.82 -10.87 12.81
N LEU A 268 -10.42 -10.27 11.69
CA LEU A 268 -9.02 -9.96 11.45
C LEU A 268 -8.51 -8.80 12.33
N TYR A 269 -9.43 -8.12 13.01
CA TYR A 269 -9.17 -7.08 14.00
C TYR A 269 -9.42 -7.51 15.46
N ASP A 270 -9.83 -8.77 15.68
CA ASP A 270 -10.11 -9.34 16.99
C ASP A 270 -8.86 -10.02 17.57
#